data_AF-A0A3D4BWI4-F1
#
_entry.id   AF-A0A3D4BWI4-F1
#
_cell.length_a   1.000
_cell.length_b   1.000
_cell.length_c   1.000
_cell.angle_alpha   90.00
_cell.angle_beta   90.00
_cell.angle_gamma   90.00
#
_symmetry.space_group_name_H-M   'P 1'
#
loop_
_entity.id
_entity.type
_entity.pdbx_description
1 polymer ?
#
loop_
_entity_poly.entity_id
_entity_poly.type
_entity_poly.pdbx_seq_one_letter_code
_entity_poly.pdbx_strand_id
1 'polypeptide(L)'
;SAAMSSTSGELNALATTTSVDFYRRLFRREASEKQQIWMSRLLTVLWGALAIGFALSASLFDNLIEMVNLLGSLFYGTILGIFVVAFFIKWIKASAVFWSAIIAELCVLAIHFGRQMDLPFFRIFDVEYLWYNVIGCVLVVVLAVLFQAFRISRDPGQP
;
A
#
# COMPACT_ATOMS: atom_id res chain seq x y z
N SER A 1 -23.65 -16.10 -10.47
CA SER A 1 -23.76 -14.65 -10.76
C SER A 1 -23.01 -13.77 -9.75
N ALA A 2 -23.04 -14.04 -8.43
CA ALA A 2 -22.32 -13.24 -7.43
C ALA A 2 -20.78 -13.23 -7.61
N ALA A 3 -20.15 -14.38 -7.84
CA ALA A 3 -18.69 -14.47 -8.03
C ALA A 3 -18.20 -13.68 -9.26
N MET A 4 -18.81 -13.91 -10.43
CA MET A 4 -18.49 -13.13 -11.64
C MET A 4 -18.77 -11.63 -11.48
N SER A 5 -19.82 -11.26 -10.75
CA SER A 5 -20.11 -9.86 -10.44
C SER A 5 -19.03 -9.23 -9.56
N SER A 6 -18.56 -9.92 -8.51
CA SER A 6 -17.47 -9.43 -7.64
C SER A 6 -16.18 -9.26 -8.42
N THR A 7 -15.77 -10.29 -9.17
CA THR A 7 -14.53 -10.24 -9.98
C THR A 7 -14.59 -9.13 -11.05
N SER A 8 -15.73 -8.93 -11.69
CA SER A 8 -15.90 -7.83 -12.64
C SER A 8 -15.80 -6.45 -11.99
N GLY A 9 -16.32 -6.31 -10.76
CA GLY A 9 -16.22 -5.08 -9.97
C GLY A 9 -14.78 -4.79 -9.53
N GLU A 10 -14.04 -5.79 -9.06
CA GLU A 10 -12.62 -5.68 -8.67
C GLU A 10 -11.74 -5.27 -9.86
N LEU A 11 -11.89 -5.93 -11.01
CA LEU A 11 -11.15 -5.59 -12.23
C LEU A 11 -11.47 -4.17 -12.73
N ASN A 12 -12.73 -3.75 -12.60
CA ASN A 12 -13.14 -2.40 -12.96
C ASN A 12 -12.53 -1.35 -12.02
N ALA A 13 -12.53 -1.63 -10.70
CA ALA A 13 -11.91 -0.76 -9.70
C ALA A 13 -10.40 -0.61 -9.97
N LEU A 14 -9.67 -1.71 -10.18
CA LEU A 14 -8.24 -1.69 -10.49
C LEU A 14 -7.93 -0.91 -11.76
N ALA A 15 -8.71 -1.12 -12.83
CA ALA A 15 -8.56 -0.37 -14.08
C ALA A 15 -8.82 1.13 -13.89
N THR A 16 -9.83 1.49 -13.10
CA THR A 16 -10.20 2.88 -12.83
C THR A 16 -9.15 3.57 -11.97
N THR A 17 -8.72 2.96 -10.85
CA THR A 17 -7.64 3.48 -10.00
C THR A 17 -6.36 3.66 -10.81
N THR A 18 -5.97 2.66 -11.61
CA THR A 18 -4.77 2.78 -12.47
C THR A 18 -4.90 3.91 -13.50
N SER A 19 -6.07 4.03 -14.14
CA SER A 19 -6.32 5.06 -15.15
C SER A 19 -6.32 6.47 -14.57
N VAL A 20 -7.02 6.68 -13.46
CA VAL A 20 -7.19 8.00 -12.84
C VAL A 20 -5.92 8.43 -12.12
N ASP A 21 -5.33 7.56 -11.31
CA ASP A 21 -4.22 7.92 -10.43
C ASP A 21 -2.87 7.93 -11.13
N PHE A 22 -2.67 7.07 -12.14
CA PHE A 22 -1.40 7.00 -12.89
C PHE A 22 -1.53 7.60 -14.29
N TYR A 23 -2.42 7.06 -15.14
CA TYR A 23 -2.46 7.47 -16.55
C TYR A 23 -2.83 8.95 -16.72
N ARG A 24 -3.95 9.39 -16.11
CA ARG A 24 -4.40 10.78 -16.21
C ARG A 24 -3.49 11.75 -15.45
N ARG A 25 -2.98 11.33 -14.29
CA ARG A 25 -2.17 12.22 -13.44
C ARG A 25 -0.74 12.39 -13.92
N LEU A 26 -0.09 11.32 -14.39
CA LEU A 26 1.34 11.31 -14.74
C LEU A 26 1.61 11.37 -16.24
N PHE A 27 0.78 10.73 -17.08
CA PHE A 27 1.06 10.61 -18.51
C PHE A 27 0.27 11.59 -19.38
N ARG A 28 -1.04 11.75 -19.13
CA ARG A 28 -1.90 12.62 -19.95
C ARG A 28 -3.01 13.30 -19.15
N ARG A 29 -2.70 14.49 -18.63
CA ARG A 29 -3.66 15.34 -17.89
C ARG A 29 -4.91 15.74 -18.71
N GLU A 30 -4.75 15.88 -20.03
CA GLU A 30 -5.80 16.29 -20.97
C GLU A 30 -6.21 15.17 -21.94
N ALA A 31 -6.38 13.94 -21.44
CA ALA A 31 -6.90 12.85 -22.27
C ALA A 31 -8.36 13.09 -22.67
N SER A 32 -8.68 12.98 -23.97
CA SER A 32 -10.06 13.00 -24.48
C SER A 32 -10.88 11.83 -23.93
N GLU A 33 -12.20 12.00 -23.78
CA GLU A 33 -13.13 10.95 -23.32
C GLU A 33 -12.98 9.63 -24.08
N LYS A 34 -12.80 9.70 -25.41
CA LYS A 34 -12.55 8.51 -26.25
C LYS A 34 -11.26 7.79 -25.87
N GLN A 35 -10.20 8.53 -25.55
CA GLN A 35 -8.92 7.95 -25.12
C GLN A 35 -9.01 7.35 -23.72
N GLN A 36 -9.77 7.98 -22.82
CA GLN A 36 -10.01 7.46 -21.47
C GLN A 36 -10.76 6.12 -21.49
N ILE A 37 -11.81 6.02 -22.29
CA ILE A 37 -12.58 4.78 -22.45
C ILE A 37 -11.69 3.67 -23.03
N TRP A 38 -10.89 3.99 -24.05
CA TRP A 38 -9.99 3.02 -24.67
C TRP A 38 -8.92 2.54 -23.70
N MET A 39 -8.31 3.46 -22.95
CA MET A 39 -7.30 3.13 -21.93
C MET A 39 -7.90 2.30 -20.79
N SER A 40 -9.10 2.65 -20.30
CA SER A 40 -9.79 1.89 -19.27
C SER A 40 -10.03 0.44 -19.70
N ARG A 41 -10.44 0.21 -20.95
CA ARG A 41 -10.63 -1.15 -21.50
C ARG A 41 -9.31 -1.91 -21.57
N LEU A 42 -8.23 -1.26 -22.03
CA LEU A 42 -6.90 -1.85 -22.08
C LEU A 42 -6.41 -2.26 -20.69
N LEU A 43 -6.60 -1.40 -19.69
CA LEU A 43 -6.24 -1.67 -18.30
C LEU A 43 -7.08 -2.82 -17.71
N THR A 44 -8.37 -2.90 -18.02
CA THR A 44 -9.21 -4.04 -17.61
C THR A 44 -8.69 -5.35 -18.21
N VAL A 45 -8.31 -5.36 -19.48
CA VAL A 45 -7.72 -6.55 -20.12
C VAL A 45 -6.38 -6.90 -19.49
N LEU A 46 -5.52 -5.91 -19.21
CA LEU A 46 -4.24 -6.10 -18.55
C LEU A 46 -4.40 -6.72 -17.16
N TRP A 47 -5.25 -6.15 -16.32
CA TRP A 47 -5.52 -6.69 -14.98
C TRP A 47 -6.17 -8.08 -15.04
N GLY A 48 -7.06 -8.32 -16.01
CA GLY A 48 -7.62 -9.64 -16.25
C GLY A 48 -6.57 -10.67 -16.65
N ALA A 49 -5.62 -10.31 -17.52
CA ALA A 49 -4.51 -11.17 -17.91
C ALA A 49 -3.57 -11.46 -16.72
N LEU A 50 -3.27 -10.47 -15.89
CA LEU A 50 -2.51 -10.65 -14.66
C LEU A 50 -3.24 -11.59 -13.67
N ALA A 51 -4.55 -11.43 -13.51
CA ALA A 51 -5.35 -12.30 -12.64
C ALA A 51 -5.37 -13.76 -13.13
N ILE A 52 -5.49 -13.98 -14.45
CA ILE A 52 -5.38 -15.31 -15.04
C ILE A 52 -3.98 -15.89 -14.81
N GLY A 53 -2.93 -15.09 -15.03
CA GLY A 53 -1.55 -15.51 -14.76
C GLY A 53 -1.35 -15.94 -13.31
N PHE A 54 -1.86 -15.16 -12.36
CA PHE A 54 -1.82 -15.50 -10.94
C PHE A 54 -2.62 -16.78 -10.64
N ALA A 55 -3.82 -16.92 -11.20
CA ALA A 55 -4.65 -18.13 -11.04
C ALA A 55 -3.96 -19.39 -11.56
N LEU A 56 -3.21 -19.30 -12.67
CA LEU A 56 -2.42 -20.41 -13.20
C LEU A 56 -1.21 -20.75 -12.30
N SER A 57 -0.63 -19.75 -11.64
CA SER A 57 0.45 -19.95 -10.66
C SER A 57 -0.03 -20.35 -9.26
N ALA A 58 -1.34 -20.32 -9.01
CA ALA A 58 -1.89 -20.50 -7.67
C ALA A 58 -1.54 -21.86 -7.05
N SER A 59 -1.34 -22.89 -7.88
CA SER A 59 -0.93 -24.24 -7.45
C SER A 59 0.52 -24.33 -6.96
N LEU A 60 1.35 -23.30 -7.15
CA LEU A 60 2.70 -23.24 -6.59
C LEU A 60 2.72 -22.86 -5.11
N PHE A 61 1.58 -22.40 -4.56
CA PHE A 61 1.49 -22.00 -3.17
C PHE A 61 0.79 -23.07 -2.34
N ASP A 62 1.44 -23.51 -1.26
CA ASP A 62 0.89 -24.51 -0.34
C ASP A 62 -0.38 -24.01 0.36
N ASN A 63 -0.42 -22.72 0.71
CA ASN A 63 -1.58 -22.09 1.32
C ASN A 63 -1.82 -20.68 0.78
N LEU A 64 -2.79 -20.54 -0.13
CA LEU A 64 -3.16 -19.27 -0.76
C LEU A 64 -3.65 -18.24 0.27
N ILE A 65 -4.40 -18.69 1.28
CA ILE A 65 -4.95 -17.80 2.30
C ILE A 65 -3.82 -17.20 3.13
N GLU A 66 -2.85 -18.03 3.52
CA GLU A 66 -1.65 -17.57 4.24
C GLU A 66 -0.85 -16.58 3.40
N MET A 67 -0.61 -16.88 2.11
CA MET A 67 0.11 -15.97 1.23
C MET A 67 -0.60 -14.61 1.09
N VAL A 68 -1.91 -14.61 0.89
CA VAL A 68 -2.69 -13.37 0.77
C VAL A 68 -2.66 -12.58 2.08
N ASN A 69 -2.76 -13.25 3.23
CA ASN A 69 -2.69 -12.60 4.54
C ASN A 69 -1.29 -12.06 4.87
N LEU A 70 -0.24 -12.78 4.47
CA LEU A 70 1.14 -12.31 4.58
C LEU A 70 1.32 -11.05 3.73
N LEU A 71 0.94 -11.11 2.45
CA LEU A 71 1.05 -9.99 1.52
C LEU A 71 0.26 -8.78 2.02
N GLY A 72 -0.99 -9.00 2.47
CA GLY A 72 -1.81 -7.97 3.09
C GLY A 72 -1.13 -7.37 4.32
N SER A 73 -0.58 -8.20 5.20
CA SER A 73 0.03 -7.71 6.45
C SER A 73 1.29 -6.89 6.25
N LEU A 74 2.03 -7.10 5.15
CA LEU A 74 3.19 -6.26 4.81
C LEU A 74 2.79 -4.81 4.54
N PHE A 75 1.66 -4.57 3.88
CA PHE A 75 1.24 -3.23 3.44
C PHE A 75 0.13 -2.60 4.30
N TYR A 76 -0.80 -3.40 4.82
CA TYR A 76 -2.01 -2.92 5.48
C TYR A 76 -1.70 -2.15 6.76
N GLY A 77 -0.66 -2.54 7.51
CA GLY A 77 -0.22 -1.80 8.69
C GLY A 77 0.12 -0.35 8.39
N THR A 78 0.97 -0.14 7.38
CA THR A 78 1.38 1.20 6.93
C THR A 78 0.18 2.02 6.45
N ILE A 79 -0.69 1.42 5.63
CA ILE A 79 -1.91 2.07 5.11
C ILE A 79 -2.84 2.47 6.26
N LEU A 80 -3.06 1.58 7.23
CA LEU A 80 -3.85 1.85 8.43
C LEU A 80 -3.26 3.04 9.20
N GLY A 81 -1.95 3.06 9.42
CA GLY A 81 -1.26 4.16 10.09
C GLY A 81 -1.46 5.52 9.38
N ILE A 82 -1.42 5.53 8.04
CA ILE A 82 -1.71 6.74 7.25
C ILE A 82 -3.12 7.24 7.52
N PHE A 83 -4.12 6.35 7.49
CA PHE A 83 -5.51 6.72 7.76
C PHE A 83 -5.73 7.17 9.20
N VAL A 84 -5.08 6.52 10.18
CA VAL A 84 -5.16 6.92 11.59
C VAL A 84 -4.66 8.35 11.76
N VAL A 85 -3.49 8.67 11.19
CA VAL A 85 -2.95 10.03 11.25
C VAL A 85 -3.86 11.02 10.52
N ALA A 86 -4.31 10.67 9.31
CA ALA A 86 -5.14 11.56 8.48
C ALA A 86 -6.49 11.91 9.12
N PHE A 87 -7.14 10.95 9.79
CA PHE A 87 -8.47 11.18 10.38
C PHE A 87 -8.40 11.72 11.82
N PHE A 88 -7.48 11.22 12.64
CA PHE A 88 -7.47 11.51 14.08
C PHE A 88 -6.44 12.56 14.50
N ILE A 89 -5.39 12.82 13.70
CA ILE A 89 -4.28 13.72 14.07
C ILE A 89 -4.11 14.84 13.05
N LYS A 90 -5.11 15.73 12.99
CA LYS A 90 -5.27 16.74 11.92
C LYS A 90 -4.15 17.80 11.84
N TRP A 91 -3.31 17.96 12.86
CA TRP A 91 -2.19 18.90 12.84
C TRP A 91 -0.96 18.39 12.07
N ILE A 92 -0.93 17.11 11.68
CA ILE A 92 0.19 16.53 10.94
C ILE A 92 0.06 16.87 9.44
N LYS A 93 1.12 17.44 8.86
CA LYS A 93 1.16 17.78 7.44
C LYS A 93 1.38 16.53 6.58
N ALA A 94 0.79 16.50 5.38
CA ALA A 94 0.89 15.39 4.44
C ALA A 94 2.33 14.95 4.13
N SER A 95 3.29 15.89 4.10
CA SER A 95 4.71 15.54 3.88
C SER A 95 5.31 14.72 5.02
N ALA A 96 4.91 14.96 6.27
CA ALA A 96 5.37 14.18 7.43
C ALA A 96 4.79 12.76 7.36
N VAL A 97 3.51 12.62 7.02
CA VAL A 97 2.87 11.31 6.79
C VAL A 97 3.54 10.54 5.66
N PHE A 98 3.84 11.21 4.54
CA PHE A 98 4.46 10.59 3.38
C PHE A 98 5.83 9.98 3.70
N TRP A 99 6.74 10.74 4.33
CA TRP A 99 8.05 10.22 4.72
C TRP A 99 7.96 9.12 5.80
N SER A 100 7.00 9.25 6.71
CA SER A 100 6.75 8.23 7.74
C SER A 100 6.27 6.92 7.14
N ALA A 101 5.36 7.00 6.16
CA ALA A 101 4.88 5.83 5.42
C ALA A 101 6.01 5.11 4.68
N ILE A 102 6.88 5.83 3.98
CA ILE A 102 8.02 5.23 3.27
C ILE A 102 8.96 4.53 4.26
N ILE A 103 9.32 5.19 5.37
CA ILE A 103 10.25 4.61 6.34
C ILE A 103 9.61 3.41 7.05
N ALA A 104 8.35 3.51 7.47
CA ALA A 104 7.63 2.41 8.10
C ALA A 104 7.54 1.20 7.18
N GLU A 105 7.21 1.42 5.90
CA GLU A 105 7.13 0.36 4.90
C GLU A 105 8.50 -0.32 4.69
N LEU A 106 9.56 0.48 4.54
CA LEU A 106 10.92 -0.06 4.42
C LEU A 106 11.34 -0.84 5.66
N CYS A 107 10.94 -0.41 6.86
CA CYS A 107 11.20 -1.15 8.10
C CYS A 107 10.46 -2.49 8.12
N VAL A 108 9.18 -2.53 7.75
CA VAL A 108 8.40 -3.78 7.70
C VAL A 108 9.00 -4.75 6.69
N LEU A 109 9.34 -4.27 5.49
CA LEU A 109 10.00 -5.08 4.46
C LEU A 109 11.39 -5.55 4.93
N ALA A 110 12.18 -4.70 5.59
CA ALA A 110 13.48 -5.07 6.12
C ALA A 110 13.38 -6.14 7.20
N ILE A 111 12.39 -6.07 8.09
CA ILE A 111 12.13 -7.12 9.09
C ILE A 111 11.77 -8.44 8.38
N HIS A 112 10.85 -8.40 7.42
CA HIS A 112 10.40 -9.61 6.72
C HIS A 112 11.53 -10.30 5.93
N PHE A 113 12.21 -9.54 5.07
CA PHE A 113 13.30 -10.09 4.23
C PHE A 113 14.55 -10.38 5.05
N GLY A 114 14.87 -9.57 6.06
CA GLY A 114 15.98 -9.82 6.96
C GLY A 114 15.81 -11.11 7.76
N ARG A 115 14.57 -11.45 8.13
CA ARG A 115 14.22 -12.75 8.73
C ARG A 115 14.35 -13.89 7.73
N GLN A 116 13.87 -13.74 6.49
CA GLN A 116 14.04 -14.76 5.45
C GLN A 116 15.53 -15.06 5.15
N MET A 117 16.39 -14.06 5.25
CA MET A 117 17.83 -14.19 5.03
C MET A 117 18.63 -14.65 6.28
N ASP A 118 17.94 -15.02 7.37
CA ASP A 118 18.53 -15.42 8.67
C ASP A 118 19.60 -14.45 9.19
N LEU A 119 19.36 -13.14 9.04
CA LEU A 119 20.28 -12.13 9.55
C LEU A 119 20.20 -12.06 11.09
N PRO A 120 21.34 -12.03 11.81
CA PRO A 120 21.37 -12.13 13.27
C PRO A 120 20.62 -10.98 13.97
N PHE A 121 20.63 -9.79 13.38
CA PHE A 121 19.89 -8.64 13.91
C PHE A 121 18.36 -8.79 13.81
N PHE A 122 17.85 -9.51 12.80
CA PHE A 122 16.41 -9.66 12.61
C PHE A 122 15.83 -10.90 13.29
N ARG A 123 16.70 -11.82 13.72
CA ARG A 123 16.32 -13.04 14.43
C ARG A 123 15.66 -12.80 15.79
N ILE A 124 15.93 -11.64 16.42
CA ILE A 124 15.26 -11.24 17.67
C ILE A 124 13.79 -10.83 17.46
N PHE A 125 13.39 -10.53 16.22
CA PHE A 125 12.02 -10.18 15.86
C PHE A 125 11.26 -11.42 15.37
N ASP A 126 11.20 -12.45 16.21
CA ASP A 126 10.43 -13.67 15.92
C ASP A 126 8.93 -13.41 16.13
N VAL A 127 8.34 -12.69 15.17
CA VAL A 127 6.93 -12.31 15.17
C VAL A 127 6.23 -12.86 13.94
N GLU A 128 5.00 -13.35 14.13
CA GLU A 128 4.14 -13.78 13.02
C GLU A 128 3.80 -12.60 12.10
N TYR A 129 3.47 -12.89 10.85
CA TYR A 129 3.22 -11.86 9.84
C TYR A 129 2.11 -10.88 10.21
N LEU A 130 1.17 -11.27 11.07
CA LEU A 130 0.10 -10.40 11.57
C LEU A 130 0.64 -9.18 12.35
N TRP A 131 1.79 -9.33 13.01
CA TRP A 131 2.44 -8.24 13.74
C TRP A 131 2.96 -7.13 12.84
N TYR A 132 3.19 -7.39 11.55
CA TYR A 132 3.55 -6.35 10.59
C TYR A 132 2.47 -5.27 10.49
N ASN A 133 1.19 -5.62 10.71
CA ASN A 133 0.11 -4.65 10.76
C ASN A 133 0.29 -3.64 11.92
N VAL A 134 0.58 -4.16 13.11
CA VAL A 134 0.76 -3.34 14.31
C VAL A 134 2.04 -2.51 14.19
N ILE A 135 3.15 -3.14 13.78
CA ILE A 135 4.45 -2.48 13.62
C ILE A 135 4.34 -1.35 12.58
N GLY A 136 3.81 -1.63 11.39
CA GLY A 136 3.66 -0.63 10.33
C GLY A 136 2.79 0.55 10.78
N CYS A 137 1.64 0.26 11.41
CA CYS A 137 0.73 1.31 11.90
C CYS A 137 1.39 2.20 12.95
N VAL A 138 2.00 1.59 13.97
CA VAL A 138 2.68 2.31 15.07
C VAL A 138 3.85 3.12 14.52
N LEU A 139 4.66 2.56 13.63
CA LEU A 139 5.77 3.28 13.01
C LEU A 139 5.30 4.52 12.26
N VAL A 140 4.24 4.41 11.44
CA VAL A 140 3.70 5.59 10.73
C VAL A 140 3.25 6.66 11.72
N VAL A 141 2.47 6.29 12.74
CA VAL A 141 1.95 7.26 13.73
C VAL A 141 3.09 7.95 14.48
N VAL A 142 4.04 7.17 15.01
CA VAL A 142 5.16 7.70 15.81
C VAL A 142 6.07 8.56 14.95
N LEU A 143 6.49 8.09 13.78
CA LEU A 143 7.35 8.86 12.88
C LEU A 143 6.65 10.14 12.40
N ALA A 144 5.35 10.09 12.12
CA ALA A 144 4.62 11.26 11.65
C ALA A 144 4.52 12.33 12.73
N VAL A 145 4.28 11.94 13.98
CA VAL A 145 4.31 12.84 15.14
C VAL A 145 5.71 13.43 15.33
N LEU A 146 6.76 12.61 15.28
CA LEU A 146 8.14 13.06 15.44
C LEU A 146 8.54 14.05 14.34
N PHE A 147 8.32 13.70 13.07
CA PHE A 147 8.64 14.58 11.94
C PHE A 147 7.85 15.88 11.97
N GLN A 148 6.58 15.84 12.38
CA GLN A 148 5.80 17.06 12.54
C GLN A 148 6.33 17.92 13.70
N ALA A 149 6.66 17.31 14.84
CA ALA A 149 7.22 18.01 16.00
C ALA A 149 8.55 18.70 15.66
N PHE A 150 9.48 18.00 15.00
CA PHE A 150 10.75 18.59 14.55
C PHE A 150 10.56 19.74 13.56
N ARG A 151 9.49 19.69 12.74
CA ARG A 151 9.17 20.76 11.80
C ARG A 151 8.62 22.00 12.50
N ILE A 152 7.71 21.83 13.47
CA ILE A 152 7.16 22.94 14.26
C ILE A 152 8.30 23.65 15.02
N SER A 153 9.23 22.90 15.62
CA SER A 153 10.38 23.48 16.32
C SER A 153 11.33 24.29 15.42
N ARG A 154 11.35 24.02 14.10
CA ARG A 154 12.15 24.77 13.13
C ARG A 154 11.46 25.99 12.55
N ASP A 155 10.14 26.10 12.71
CA ASP A 155 9.34 27.19 12.12
C ASP A 155 8.20 27.61 13.07
N PRO A 156 8.52 28.26 14.21
CA PRO A 156 7.53 28.65 15.23
C PRO A 156 6.57 29.76 14.77
N GLY A 157 6.66 30.23 13.52
CA GLY A 157 5.95 31.40 13.00
C GLY A 157 4.80 31.13 12.04
N GLN A 158 4.34 29.88 11.86
CA GLN A 158 3.13 29.64 11.06
C GLN A 158 1.88 29.67 11.96
N PRO A 159 0.90 30.56 11.68
CA PRO A 159 -0.35 30.65 12.43
C PRO A 159 -1.20 29.39 12.33
#